data_AF-A0AAD5RD56-F1
#
_entry.id   AF-A0AAD5RD56-F1
#
_cell.length_a   1.000
_cell.length_b   1.000
_cell.length_c   1.000
_cell.angle_alpha   90.00
_cell.angle_beta   90.00
_cell.angle_gamma   90.00
#
_symmetry.space_group_name_H-M   'P 1'
#
loop_
_entity.id
_entity.type
_entity.pdbx_description
1 polymer ?
#
loop_
_entity_poly.entity_id
_entity_poly.type
_entity_poly.pdbx_seq_one_letter_code
_entity_poly.pdbx_strand_id
1 'polypeptide(L)'
;MVLRSTGSLRARLMKDEINENHLTRSDSVYDQEARNQLVPYKDFYNDMYLGNITIGTPGQEMSVLVDTSSANFWVFDTTCRSFSCLGFPGSGFTRRRFNTRRSSTFMRQRKLVSLPHAAGSCSGPVAKDVVSFAGI
;
A
#
# COMPACT_ATOMS: atom_id res chain seq x y z
N MET A 1 11.10 -12.86 -8.60
CA MET A 1 10.42 -12.22 -7.45
C MET A 1 9.24 -13.11 -7.15
N VAL A 2 9.05 -13.53 -5.90
CA VAL A 2 7.92 -14.38 -5.52
C VAL A 2 6.85 -13.51 -4.88
N LEU A 3 5.63 -13.62 -5.38
CA LEU A 3 4.47 -12.93 -4.84
C LEU A 3 3.78 -13.78 -3.78
N ARG A 4 3.30 -13.13 -2.72
CA ARG A 4 2.53 -13.74 -1.64
C ARG A 4 1.16 -13.08 -1.59
N SER A 5 0.10 -13.87 -1.69
CA SER A 5 -1.25 -13.37 -1.44
C SER A 5 -1.38 -12.97 0.03
N THR A 6 -2.00 -11.83 0.30
CA THR A 6 -2.43 -11.44 1.64
C THR A 6 -3.65 -12.24 2.10
N GLY A 7 -4.33 -12.94 1.18
CA GLY A 7 -5.69 -13.45 1.34
C GLY A 7 -6.74 -12.33 1.39
N SER A 8 -7.95 -12.69 1.02
CA SER A 8 -9.08 -11.75 0.91
C SER A 8 -9.46 -11.23 2.29
N LEU A 9 -9.44 -9.92 2.44
CA LEU A 9 -9.95 -9.27 3.64
C LEU A 9 -11.47 -9.51 3.75
N ARG A 10 -12.20 -9.46 2.63
CA ARG A 10 -13.64 -9.78 2.61
C ARG A 10 -13.91 -11.18 3.14
N ALA A 11 -13.17 -12.19 2.69
CA ALA A 11 -13.35 -13.57 3.15
C ALA A 11 -13.05 -13.73 4.65
N ARG A 12 -12.02 -13.05 5.18
CA ARG A 12 -11.73 -13.05 6.63
C ARG A 12 -12.84 -12.39 7.44
N LEU A 13 -13.32 -11.22 6.99
CA LEU A 13 -14.41 -10.51 7.67
C LEU A 13 -15.71 -11.31 7.68
N MET A 14 -16.03 -12.00 6.58
CA MET A 14 -17.17 -12.93 6.51
C MET A 14 -17.00 -14.11 7.48
N LYS A 15 -15.78 -14.67 7.57
CA LYS A 15 -15.51 -15.82 8.44
C LYS A 15 -15.59 -15.48 9.93
N ASP A 16 -15.11 -14.32 10.33
CA ASP A 16 -15.05 -13.95 11.74
C ASP A 16 -16.41 -13.45 12.28
N GLU A 17 -17.46 -13.37 11.44
CA GLU A 17 -18.76 -12.70 11.71
C GLU A 17 -18.61 -11.24 12.20
N ILE A 18 -17.38 -10.71 12.18
CA ILE A 18 -17.05 -9.33 12.45
C ILE A 18 -17.48 -8.55 11.21
N ASN A 19 -18.74 -8.12 11.23
CA ASN A 19 -19.27 -6.99 10.47
C ASN A 19 -19.92 -7.28 9.10
N GLU A 20 -20.80 -8.29 9.04
CA GLU A 20 -21.86 -8.41 8.00
C GLU A 20 -22.51 -7.04 7.70
N ASN A 21 -22.78 -6.23 8.74
CA ASN A 21 -23.39 -4.90 8.62
C ASN A 21 -22.54 -3.86 7.86
N HIS A 22 -21.21 -3.91 7.93
CA HIS A 22 -20.37 -2.95 7.18
C HIS A 22 -20.23 -3.33 5.71
N LEU A 23 -20.09 -4.62 5.41
CA LEU A 23 -20.04 -5.10 4.02
C LEU A 23 -21.39 -4.88 3.32
N THR A 24 -22.50 -5.20 3.99
CA THR A 24 -23.85 -4.95 3.46
C THR A 24 -24.17 -3.47 3.31
N ARG A 25 -23.70 -2.59 4.22
CA ARG A 25 -23.84 -1.13 4.09
C ARG A 25 -23.02 -0.57 2.93
N SER A 26 -21.81 -1.08 2.70
CA SER A 26 -21.01 -0.73 1.53
C SER A 26 -21.68 -1.18 0.23
N ASP A 27 -22.27 -2.37 0.23
CA ASP A 27 -22.99 -2.92 -0.92
C ASP A 27 -24.26 -2.11 -1.22
N SER A 28 -25.03 -1.69 -0.20
CA SER A 28 -26.25 -0.90 -0.38
C SER A 28 -26.03 0.54 -0.85
N VAL A 29 -24.97 1.21 -0.39
CA VAL A 29 -24.56 2.54 -0.90
C VAL A 29 -24.18 2.46 -2.37
N TYR A 30 -23.43 1.43 -2.76
CA TYR A 30 -23.07 1.20 -4.15
C TYR A 30 -24.31 1.00 -5.05
N ASP A 31 -25.27 0.20 -4.59
CA ASP A 31 -26.52 -0.04 -5.32
C ASP A 31 -27.40 1.22 -5.43
N GLN A 32 -27.36 2.11 -4.43
CA GLN A 32 -28.04 3.41 -4.50
C GLN A 32 -27.37 4.35 -5.50
N GLU A 33 -26.05 4.42 -5.54
CA GLU A 33 -25.33 5.26 -6.50
C GLU A 33 -25.50 4.74 -7.93
N ALA A 34 -25.45 3.41 -8.13
CA ALA A 34 -25.68 2.79 -9.43
C ALA A 34 -27.09 3.11 -9.98
N ARG A 35 -28.12 3.19 -9.11
CA ARG A 35 -29.47 3.66 -9.48
C ARG A 35 -29.49 5.13 -9.93
N ASN A 36 -28.58 5.94 -9.42
CA ASN A 36 -28.39 7.33 -9.83
C ASN A 36 -27.45 7.48 -11.04
N GLN A 37 -27.14 6.37 -11.75
CA GLN A 37 -26.19 6.31 -12.87
C GLN A 37 -24.76 6.78 -12.50
N LEU A 38 -24.44 6.82 -11.22
CA LEU A 38 -23.09 7.03 -10.71
C LEU A 38 -22.56 5.67 -10.31
N VAL A 39 -21.64 5.10 -11.10
CA VAL A 39 -20.99 3.84 -10.75
C VAL A 39 -19.62 4.18 -10.15
N PRO A 40 -19.51 4.37 -8.82
CA PRO A 40 -18.24 4.71 -8.20
C PRO A 40 -17.24 3.56 -8.40
N TYR A 41 -15.94 3.86 -8.35
CA TYR A 41 -14.93 2.81 -8.24
C TYR A 41 -15.07 2.12 -6.88
N LYS A 42 -15.22 0.80 -6.90
CA LYS A 42 -15.39 -0.02 -5.69
C LYS A 42 -14.18 -0.90 -5.44
N ASP A 43 -13.57 -0.73 -4.27
CA ASP A 43 -12.63 -1.71 -3.73
C ASP A 43 -13.44 -2.87 -3.12
N PHE A 44 -13.25 -4.06 -3.67
CA PHE A 44 -13.92 -5.28 -3.19
C PHE A 44 -13.15 -5.96 -2.05
N TYR A 45 -12.02 -5.41 -1.62
CA TYR A 45 -11.17 -5.95 -0.56
C TYR A 45 -10.76 -7.41 -0.81
N ASN A 46 -10.52 -7.70 -2.09
CA ASN A 46 -10.04 -8.98 -2.59
C ASN A 46 -8.56 -9.18 -2.28
N ASP A 47 -7.99 -10.27 -2.78
CA ASP A 47 -6.58 -10.61 -2.57
C ASP A 47 -5.66 -9.51 -3.10
N MET A 48 -4.73 -9.09 -2.24
CA MET A 48 -3.58 -8.27 -2.63
C MET A 48 -2.35 -9.16 -2.72
N TYR A 49 -1.46 -8.88 -3.66
CA TYR A 49 -0.21 -9.61 -3.81
C TYR A 49 0.97 -8.73 -3.40
N LEU A 50 1.70 -9.19 -2.39
CA LEU A 50 2.91 -8.56 -1.92
C LEU A 50 4.13 -9.25 -2.52
N GLY A 51 5.11 -8.49 -2.96
CA GLY A 51 6.40 -9.02 -3.37
C GLY A 51 7.55 -8.37 -2.62
N ASN A 52 8.61 -9.15 -2.41
CA ASN A 52 9.82 -8.67 -1.76
C ASN A 52 10.80 -8.14 -2.81
N ILE A 53 11.36 -6.97 -2.50
CA ILE A 53 12.38 -6.28 -3.29
C ILE A 53 13.47 -5.75 -2.34
N THR A 54 14.59 -5.30 -2.89
CA THR A 54 15.60 -4.54 -2.13
C THR A 54 15.80 -3.16 -2.73
N ILE A 55 16.01 -2.16 -1.86
CA ILE A 55 16.27 -0.78 -2.27
C ILE A 55 17.56 -0.30 -1.61
N GLY A 56 18.41 0.36 -2.39
CA GLY A 56 19.63 1.00 -1.94
C GLY A 56 20.86 0.11 -1.91
N THR A 57 21.98 0.71 -1.48
CA THR A 57 23.27 0.04 -1.35
C THR A 57 23.87 0.30 0.05
N PRO A 58 23.99 -0.71 0.93
CA PRO A 58 23.49 -2.08 0.78
C PRO A 58 21.96 -2.15 0.70
N GLY A 59 21.45 -3.20 0.06
CA GLY A 59 20.02 -3.41 -0.16
C GLY A 59 19.23 -3.53 1.13
N GLN A 60 18.19 -2.71 1.28
CA GLN A 60 17.21 -2.77 2.35
C GLN A 60 15.98 -3.52 1.85
N GLU A 61 15.62 -4.62 2.51
CA GLU A 61 14.48 -5.45 2.11
C GLU A 61 13.16 -4.71 2.36
N MET A 62 12.30 -4.69 1.35
CA MET A 62 10.98 -4.06 1.39
C MET A 62 9.92 -5.04 0.90
N SER A 63 8.71 -4.92 1.45
CA SER A 63 7.54 -5.65 0.97
C SER A 63 6.59 -4.65 0.33
N VAL A 64 6.29 -4.85 -0.95
CA VAL A 64 5.54 -3.88 -1.75
C VAL A 64 4.31 -4.53 -2.38
N LEU A 65 3.22 -3.76 -2.43
CA LEU A 65 2.03 -4.12 -3.18
C LEU A 65 2.30 -3.96 -4.67
N VAL A 66 1.94 -4.95 -5.47
CA VAL A 66 1.93 -4.82 -6.93
C VAL A 66 0.59 -4.20 -7.34
N ASP A 67 0.64 -2.98 -7.85
CA ASP A 67 -0.51 -2.23 -8.34
C ASP A 67 -0.38 -2.02 -9.85
N THR A 68 -1.20 -2.71 -10.63
CA THR A 68 -1.21 -2.60 -12.10
C THR A 68 -1.86 -1.31 -12.60
N SER A 69 -2.55 -0.57 -11.72
CA SER A 69 -3.31 0.62 -12.08
C SER A 69 -2.53 1.92 -11.91
N SER A 70 -1.31 1.88 -11.36
CA SER A 70 -0.48 3.05 -11.15
C SER A 70 0.92 2.90 -11.76
N ALA A 71 1.50 4.03 -12.17
CA ALA A 71 2.85 4.11 -12.72
C ALA A 71 3.89 4.58 -11.69
N ASN A 72 3.46 4.86 -10.45
CA ASN A 72 4.31 5.45 -9.42
C ASN A 72 4.77 4.36 -8.44
N PHE A 73 6.07 4.36 -8.14
CA PHE A 73 6.63 3.57 -7.06
C PHE A 73 6.86 4.43 -5.82
N TRP A 74 6.36 4.00 -4.67
CA TRP A 74 6.52 4.72 -3.41
C TRP A 74 6.73 3.75 -2.24
N VAL A 75 7.48 4.20 -1.24
CA VAL A 75 7.77 3.45 -0.02
C VAL A 75 7.68 4.36 1.20
N PHE A 76 7.45 3.77 2.37
CA PHE A 76 7.46 4.51 3.62
C PHE A 76 8.89 4.86 4.03
N ASP A 77 9.15 6.13 4.31
CA ASP A 77 10.43 6.58 4.85
C ASP A 77 10.48 6.40 6.38
N THR A 78 11.66 6.10 6.92
CA THR A 78 11.87 5.98 8.39
C THR A 78 11.54 7.25 9.19
N THR A 79 11.56 8.42 8.56
CA THR A 79 11.15 9.70 9.14
C THR A 79 9.64 9.83 9.27
N CYS A 80 8.84 9.04 8.53
CA CYS A 80 7.41 9.03 8.68
C CYS A 80 6.99 8.32 9.98
N ARG A 81 6.17 9.01 10.79
CA ARG A 81 5.73 8.58 12.12
C ARG A 81 4.23 8.34 12.24
N SER A 82 3.46 8.51 11.17
CA SER A 82 2.02 8.19 11.20
C SER A 82 1.78 6.70 11.38
N PHE A 83 0.61 6.32 11.88
CA PHE A 83 0.21 4.91 11.97
C PHE A 83 0.16 4.23 10.60
N SER A 84 -0.15 4.98 9.54
CA SER A 84 -0.03 4.48 8.17
C SER A 84 1.41 4.12 7.79
N CYS A 85 2.43 4.74 8.36
CA CYS A 85 3.82 4.38 8.07
C CYS A 85 4.37 3.30 9.00
N LEU A 86 3.88 3.24 10.24
CA LEU A 86 4.37 2.30 11.27
C LEU A 86 3.64 0.95 11.24
N GLY A 87 2.36 0.96 10.88
CA GLY A 87 1.41 -0.10 11.21
C GLY A 87 0.48 0.36 12.33
N PHE A 88 -0.80 -0.05 12.26
CA PHE A 88 -1.77 0.30 13.28
C PHE A 88 -1.52 -0.51 14.56
N PRO A 89 -1.54 0.11 15.75
CA PRO A 89 -1.41 -0.59 17.02
C PRO A 89 -2.42 -1.76 17.11
N GLY A 90 -1.98 -2.91 17.61
CA GLY A 90 -2.84 -4.10 17.75
C GLY A 90 -3.06 -4.91 16.46
N SER A 91 -2.61 -4.44 15.29
CA SER A 91 -2.74 -5.20 14.03
C SER A 91 -1.78 -6.40 13.91
N GLY A 92 -0.79 -6.51 14.81
CA GLY A 92 0.28 -7.51 14.72
C GLY A 92 1.25 -7.28 13.55
N PHE A 93 1.11 -6.20 12.79
CA PHE A 93 1.90 -5.95 11.58
C PHE A 93 2.65 -4.62 11.66
N THR A 94 3.98 -4.68 11.52
CA THR A 94 4.86 -3.52 11.44
C THR A 94 5.33 -3.34 10.01
N ARG A 95 5.14 -2.14 9.44
CA ARG A 95 5.55 -1.86 8.06
C ARG A 95 7.06 -1.69 7.96
N ARG A 96 7.66 -2.26 6.91
CA ARG A 96 9.06 -2.00 6.55
C ARG A 96 9.19 -0.58 6.02
N ARG A 97 10.24 0.14 6.45
CA ARG A 97 10.48 1.53 6.10
C ARG A 97 11.90 1.71 5.60
N PHE A 98 12.05 2.48 4.53
CA PHE A 98 13.32 2.76 3.89
C PHE A 98 14.09 3.83 4.67
N ASN A 99 15.35 3.54 5.00
CA ASN A 99 16.26 4.48 5.62
C ASN A 99 17.20 5.07 4.56
N THR A 100 16.90 6.30 4.15
CA THR A 100 17.67 7.05 3.15
C THR A 100 19.13 7.25 3.53
N ARG A 101 19.47 7.28 4.83
CA ARG A 101 20.84 7.46 5.32
C ARG A 101 21.68 6.18 5.27
N ARG A 102 21.06 5.02 5.06
CA ARG A 102 21.73 3.72 5.00
C ARG A 102 22.05 3.25 3.58
N SER A 103 21.73 4.06 2.57
CA SER A 103 22.01 3.75 1.18
C SER A 103 23.03 4.74 0.61
N SER A 104 24.16 4.24 0.10
CA SER A 104 25.19 5.04 -0.56
C SER A 104 24.80 5.48 -1.98
N THR A 105 23.79 4.84 -2.58
CA THR A 105 23.27 5.15 -3.92
C THR A 105 22.04 6.05 -3.90
N PHE A 106 21.58 6.43 -2.71
CA PHE A 106 20.42 7.31 -2.54
C PHE A 106 20.70 8.73 -3.05
N MET A 107 19.82 9.21 -3.92
CA MET A 107 19.84 10.56 -4.45
C MET A 107 18.47 11.23 -4.28
N ARG A 108 18.37 12.14 -3.31
CA ARG A 108 17.17 12.96 -3.11
C ARG A 108 17.00 13.96 -4.27
N GLN A 109 15.79 14.07 -4.79
CA GLN A 109 15.43 15.12 -5.75
C GLN A 109 14.79 16.33 -5.03
N ARG A 110 14.82 17.50 -5.69
CA ARG A 110 14.21 18.73 -5.15
C ARG A 110 12.68 18.74 -5.25
N LYS A 111 12.09 17.76 -5.93
CA LYS A 111 10.65 17.67 -6.17
C LYS A 111 9.93 17.04 -4.97
N LEU A 112 8.81 17.64 -4.59
CA LEU A 112 7.83 17.05 -3.67
C LEU A 112 6.62 16.54 -4.46
N VAL A 113 6.01 15.47 -3.97
CA VAL A 113 4.77 14.92 -4.52
C VAL A 113 3.74 14.77 -3.41
N SER A 114 2.47 14.93 -3.78
CA SER A 114 1.30 14.66 -2.96
C SER A 114 0.34 13.86 -3.82
N LEU A 115 0.14 12.60 -3.48
CA LEU A 115 -0.71 11.66 -4.19
C LEU A 115 -1.98 11.43 -3.36
N PRO A 116 -3.14 11.96 -3.79
CA PRO A 116 -4.40 11.62 -3.16
C PRO A 116 -4.78 10.17 -3.50
N HIS A 117 -5.18 9.39 -2.50
CA HIS A 117 -5.77 8.06 -2.63
C HIS A 117 -7.11 8.03 -1.90
N ALA A 118 -8.00 7.11 -2.28
CA ALA A 118 -9.32 6.98 -1.65
C ALA A 118 -9.24 6.72 -0.13
N ALA A 119 -8.16 6.08 0.34
CA ALA A 119 -7.93 5.78 1.74
C ALA A 119 -7.10 6.85 2.51
N GLY A 120 -6.68 7.93 1.85
CA GLY A 120 -5.82 8.98 2.43
C GLY A 120 -4.83 9.55 1.41
N SER A 121 -3.87 10.37 1.84
CA SER A 121 -2.85 10.93 0.95
C SER A 121 -1.45 10.40 1.28
N CYS A 122 -0.64 10.21 0.23
CA CYS A 122 0.78 9.93 0.35
C CYS A 122 1.57 11.15 -0.14
N SER A 123 2.33 11.78 0.76
CA SER A 123 3.11 12.97 0.43
C SER A 123 4.56 12.79 0.87
N GLY A 124 5.48 13.26 0.04
CA GLY A 124 6.90 13.10 0.32
C GLY A 124 7.82 13.62 -0.79
N PRO A 125 9.13 13.54 -0.57
CA PRO A 125 10.12 13.86 -1.59
C PRO A 125 10.21 12.75 -2.64
N VAL A 126 10.53 13.15 -3.86
CA VAL A 126 10.99 12.21 -4.89
C VAL A 126 12.47 11.91 -4.68
N ALA A 127 12.86 10.67 -4.91
CA ALA A 127 14.25 10.24 -4.85
C ALA A 127 14.55 9.18 -5.91
N LYS A 128 15.83 9.02 -6.21
CA LYS A 128 16.37 7.94 -7.03
C LYS A 128 17.24 7.06 -6.15
N ASP A 129 17.10 5.75 -6.30
CA ASP A 129 18.01 4.77 -5.71
C ASP A 129 18.03 3.49 -6.55
N VAL A 130 18.95 2.58 -6.26
CA VAL A 130 19.00 1.25 -6.87
C VAL A 130 17.85 0.41 -6.31
N VAL A 131 17.06 -0.19 -7.20
CA VAL A 131 16.01 -1.13 -6.83
C VAL A 131 16.36 -2.45 -7.49
N SER A 132 16.38 -3.53 -6.70
CA SER A 132 16.57 -4.87 -7.23
C SER A 132 15.36 -5.74 -6.94
N PHE A 133 14.91 -6.43 -7.98
CA PHE A 133 13.74 -7.30 -7.92
C PHE A 133 13.88 -8.39 -8.98
N ALA A 134 13.38 -9.58 -8.69
CA ALA A 134 13.40 -10.70 -9.63
C ALA A 134 14.78 -11.08 -10.24
N GLY A 135 15.88 -10.72 -9.58
CA GLY A 135 17.23 -11.04 -10.06
C GLY A 135 17.82 -9.99 -11.01
N ILE A 136 17.17 -8.83 -11.14
CA ILE A 136 17.68 -7.63 -11.82
C ILE A 136 17.81 -6.45 -10.86
#